data_AF-A0A7C4DYX0-F1
#
_entry.id   AF-A0A7C4DYX0-F1
#
_cell.length_a   1.000
_cell.length_b   1.000
_cell.length_c   1.000
_cell.angle_alpha   90.00
_cell.angle_beta   90.00
_cell.angle_gamma   90.00
#
_symmetry.space_group_name_H-M   'P 1'
#
loop_
_entity.id
_entity.type
_entity.pdbx_description
1 polymer ?
#
loop_
_entity_poly.entity_id
_entity_poly.type
_entity_poly.pdbx_seq_one_letter_code
_entity_poly.pdbx_strand_id
1 'polypeptide(L)'
;MSTHRDVIIIGGGVAGINTSMIIREYDKESSISVFTKAPFTYTKMALHYIIKRGLSIEFFKLYPDFDTKKIEFYPSTEVKALNLVERSIKFESQGIEKKYTFNKLVLATGAKPIKPGIDGVNKIGVFTFNEYDEALMANNYICVGMKAFVVGAGLVGLLLADALRTRGLDVTLVEKLPGIGLTMFDEEISNYLIQRLVSKGVKVLTNASIDKIMGDRKDKRRVKKVVINGYKFPADMVFFTIGVKPENRLAVSAGIELGSKKAIRTNEKFETSVPNVYSVGDCATSIDYFTKKETFRPIGTLAVSMAEIAGKNCAGVETTYDGFIPMQYLEVFDIAIIRIGLNTKEAKELGLNTSKSIIKYKVPGIGKHPISLLVCLRDRRQTIIGWQAASPWLVSYKSTIFMKAIKEKIGLDEFMDKEKNIELVG
;
A
#
# COMPACT_ATOMS: atom_id res chain seq x y z
N MET A 1 30.28 -13.11 18.25
CA MET A 1 28.82 -13.13 18.46
C MET A 1 28.27 -14.46 17.99
N SER A 2 27.27 -15.01 18.66
CA SER A 2 26.63 -16.28 18.26
C SER A 2 26.07 -16.16 16.85
N THR A 3 26.26 -17.19 16.03
CA THR A 3 25.62 -17.32 14.70
C THR A 3 24.20 -17.88 14.80
N HIS A 4 23.75 -18.27 16.00
CA HIS A 4 22.40 -18.73 16.27
C HIS A 4 21.55 -17.61 16.85
N ARG A 5 20.28 -17.54 16.42
CA ARG A 5 19.28 -16.56 16.85
C ARG A 5 17.98 -17.25 17.22
N ASP A 6 17.27 -16.74 18.21
CA ASP A 6 15.94 -17.25 18.54
C ASP A 6 14.93 -16.82 17.49
N VAL A 7 15.01 -15.56 17.05
CA VAL A 7 14.13 -15.00 16.02
C VAL A 7 14.93 -14.25 14.96
N ILE A 8 14.70 -14.62 13.70
CA ILE A 8 15.16 -13.84 12.53
C ILE A 8 13.96 -13.22 11.82
N ILE A 9 14.07 -11.95 11.46
CA ILE A 9 13.07 -11.21 10.69
C ILE A 9 13.73 -10.71 9.40
N ILE A 10 13.17 -11.06 8.25
CA ILE A 10 13.67 -10.65 6.93
C ILE A 10 12.76 -9.57 6.36
N GLY A 11 13.21 -8.32 6.45
CA GLY A 11 12.52 -7.12 5.97
C GLY A 11 12.40 -6.06 7.06
N GLY A 12 13.07 -4.92 6.86
CA GLY A 12 13.05 -3.78 7.78
C GLY A 12 12.02 -2.70 7.42
N GLY A 13 10.92 -3.08 6.76
CA GLY A 13 9.79 -2.18 6.51
C GLY A 13 8.84 -2.13 7.70
N VAL A 14 7.74 -1.37 7.58
CA VAL A 14 6.73 -1.20 8.63
C VAL A 14 6.31 -2.53 9.27
N ALA A 15 6.05 -3.58 8.48
CA ALA A 15 5.64 -4.89 9.01
C ALA A 15 6.71 -5.50 9.92
N GLY A 16 7.93 -5.71 9.41
CA GLY A 16 8.97 -6.41 10.17
C GLY A 16 9.44 -5.65 11.41
N ILE A 17 9.50 -4.32 11.35
CA ILE A 17 9.87 -3.48 12.51
C ILE A 17 8.79 -3.55 13.60
N ASN A 18 7.52 -3.46 13.23
CA ASN A 18 6.45 -3.60 14.22
C ASN A 18 6.44 -5.02 14.80
N THR A 19 6.66 -6.06 13.98
CA THR A 19 6.75 -7.43 14.49
C THR A 19 7.89 -7.60 15.48
N SER A 20 9.08 -7.05 15.22
CA SER A 20 10.21 -7.15 16.15
C SER A 20 9.91 -6.48 17.50
N MET A 21 9.24 -5.32 17.47
CA MET A 21 8.88 -4.58 18.68
C MET A 21 7.83 -5.33 19.50
N ILE A 22 6.83 -5.92 18.83
CA ILE A 22 5.76 -6.70 19.48
C ILE A 22 6.33 -7.99 20.06
N ILE A 23 7.24 -8.70 19.36
CA ILE A 23 7.91 -9.87 19.94
C ILE A 23 8.64 -9.48 21.22
N ARG A 24 9.42 -8.38 21.23
CA ARG A 24 10.11 -7.93 22.45
C ARG A 24 9.17 -7.49 23.57
N GLU A 25 7.95 -7.09 23.26
CA GLU A 25 6.94 -6.78 24.26
C GLU A 25 6.54 -8.02 25.08
N TYR A 26 6.42 -9.18 24.42
CA TYR A 26 5.98 -10.44 25.04
C TYR A 26 7.11 -11.42 25.36
N ASP A 27 8.29 -11.25 24.78
CA ASP A 27 9.48 -12.07 25.01
C ASP A 27 10.68 -11.17 25.37
N LYS A 28 11.10 -11.20 26.64
CA LYS A 28 12.14 -10.30 27.18
C LYS A 28 13.56 -10.78 26.95
N GLU A 29 13.75 -12.06 26.63
CA GLU A 29 15.06 -12.72 26.68
C GLU A 29 15.56 -13.14 25.30
N SER A 30 14.67 -13.58 24.41
CA SER A 30 15.08 -14.12 23.09
C SER A 30 15.91 -13.15 22.28
N SER A 31 16.91 -13.68 21.58
CA SER A 31 17.72 -12.94 20.62
C SER A 31 16.93 -12.67 19.33
N ILE A 32 16.79 -11.39 18.96
CA ILE A 32 16.03 -10.95 17.78
C ILE A 32 16.98 -10.26 16.80
N SER A 33 16.96 -10.67 15.54
CA SER A 33 17.72 -10.02 14.46
C SER A 33 16.82 -9.62 13.29
N VAL A 34 16.93 -8.37 12.84
CA VAL A 34 16.18 -7.82 11.70
C VAL A 34 17.14 -7.50 10.56
N PHE A 35 16.91 -8.11 9.40
CA PHE A 35 17.71 -7.91 8.19
C PHE A 35 16.96 -7.08 7.16
N THR A 36 17.62 -6.10 6.56
CA THR A 36 17.01 -5.29 5.49
C THR A 36 18.04 -4.89 4.45
N LYS A 37 17.65 -4.95 3.17
CA LYS A 37 18.48 -4.44 2.06
C LYS A 37 18.56 -2.90 2.06
N ALA A 38 17.62 -2.22 2.71
CA ALA A 38 17.62 -0.76 2.76
C ALA A 38 18.69 -0.27 3.76
N PRO A 39 19.30 0.91 3.53
CA PRO A 39 20.30 1.46 4.45
C PRO A 39 19.71 1.93 5.79
N PHE A 40 18.39 2.09 5.88
CA PHE A 40 17.67 2.51 7.08
C PHE A 40 16.19 2.12 6.97
N THR A 41 15.47 2.27 8.08
CA THR A 41 14.02 2.06 8.15
C THR A 41 13.28 3.32 7.71
N TYR A 42 12.24 3.18 6.89
CA TYR A 42 11.41 4.30 6.43
C TYR A 42 9.98 3.83 6.08
N THR A 43 9.06 4.79 5.94
CA THR A 43 7.71 4.51 5.42
C THR A 43 7.60 4.84 3.94
N LYS A 44 7.15 3.86 3.14
CA LYS A 44 6.90 4.06 1.70
C LYS A 44 5.84 5.13 1.43
N MET A 45 4.91 5.33 2.36
CA MET A 45 3.85 6.35 2.24
C MET A 45 4.42 7.76 2.15
N ALA A 46 5.60 8.02 2.71
CA ALA A 46 6.19 9.34 2.68
C ALA A 46 7.03 9.63 1.43
N LEU A 47 7.32 8.62 0.58
CA LEU A 47 8.22 8.80 -0.56
C LEU A 47 7.76 9.90 -1.52
N HIS A 48 6.45 10.09 -1.70
CA HIS A 48 5.91 11.13 -2.58
C HIS A 48 6.28 12.55 -2.13
N TYR A 49 6.57 12.78 -0.84
CA TYR A 49 7.03 14.09 -0.35
C TYR A 49 8.45 14.44 -0.78
N ILE A 50 9.29 13.43 -1.06
CA ILE A 50 10.62 13.65 -1.66
C ILE A 50 10.43 14.39 -2.99
N ILE A 51 9.48 13.94 -3.82
CA ILE A 51 9.16 14.60 -5.08
C ILE A 51 8.42 15.92 -4.83
N LYS A 52 7.34 15.90 -4.03
CA LYS A 52 6.44 17.05 -3.89
C LYS A 52 7.11 18.28 -3.30
N ARG A 53 7.99 18.07 -2.30
CA ARG A 53 8.60 19.14 -1.49
C ARG A 53 10.13 19.20 -1.61
N GLY A 54 10.76 18.29 -2.34
CA GLY A 54 12.23 18.19 -2.37
C GLY A 54 12.85 17.80 -1.03
N LEU A 55 12.06 17.18 -0.14
CA LEU A 55 12.53 16.81 1.20
C LEU A 55 13.53 15.66 1.12
N SER A 56 14.58 15.74 1.95
CA SER A 56 15.51 14.62 2.12
C SER A 56 14.83 13.46 2.85
N ILE A 57 15.40 12.28 2.70
CA ILE A 57 14.88 11.07 3.36
C ILE A 57 14.99 11.12 4.89
N GLU A 58 15.87 11.95 5.43
CA GLU A 58 16.07 12.12 6.87
C GLU A 58 14.76 12.45 7.60
N PHE A 59 13.86 13.21 6.96
CA PHE A 59 12.55 13.57 7.50
C PHE A 59 11.58 12.38 7.65
N PHE A 60 11.88 11.27 6.97
CA PHE A 60 10.98 10.11 6.88
C PHE A 60 11.63 8.81 7.35
N LYS A 61 12.88 8.89 7.82
CA LYS A 61 13.51 7.78 8.53
C LYS A 61 12.73 7.49 9.80
N LEU A 62 12.55 6.21 10.07
CA LEU A 62 12.03 5.72 11.33
C LEU A 62 13.23 5.29 12.18
N TYR A 63 13.22 5.71 13.44
CA TYR A 63 14.24 5.36 14.43
C TYR A 63 13.58 4.49 15.51
N PRO A 64 13.34 3.19 15.21
CA PRO A 64 12.87 2.28 16.25
C PRO A 64 13.93 2.18 17.34
N ASP A 65 13.48 2.13 18.58
CA ASP A 65 14.35 1.99 19.75
C ASP A 65 14.87 0.55 19.86
N PHE A 66 15.84 0.19 19.01
CA PHE A 66 16.41 -1.15 18.97
C PHE A 66 17.42 -1.40 20.08
N ASP A 67 18.10 -0.35 20.55
CA ASP A 67 19.14 -0.47 21.56
C ASP A 67 18.56 -0.84 22.92
N THR A 68 17.55 -0.11 23.41
CA THR A 68 16.92 -0.47 24.70
C THR A 68 16.16 -1.79 24.62
N LYS A 69 15.65 -2.12 23.43
CA LYS A 69 14.90 -3.35 23.14
C LYS A 69 15.81 -4.53 22.81
N LYS A 70 17.14 -4.37 22.80
CA LYS A 70 18.11 -5.43 22.48
C LYS A 70 17.73 -6.18 21.19
N ILE A 71 17.44 -5.43 20.12
CA ILE A 71 17.15 -5.97 18.78
C ILE A 71 18.37 -5.69 17.91
N GLU A 72 18.97 -6.72 17.34
CA GLU A 72 20.11 -6.55 16.43
C GLU A 72 19.60 -6.18 15.02
N PHE A 73 19.96 -4.99 14.54
CA PHE A 73 19.56 -4.52 13.22
C PHE A 73 20.70 -4.58 12.20
N TYR A 74 20.43 -5.20 11.06
CA TYR A 74 21.36 -5.39 9.94
C TYR A 74 20.87 -4.59 8.72
N PRO A 75 21.15 -3.28 8.64
CA PRO A 75 20.87 -2.47 7.46
C PRO A 75 21.78 -2.84 6.29
N SER A 76 21.40 -2.45 5.08
CA SER A 76 22.14 -2.73 3.84
C SER A 76 22.55 -4.21 3.69
N THR A 77 21.79 -5.12 4.28
CA THR A 77 22.08 -6.56 4.35
C THR A 77 20.93 -7.33 3.73
N GLU A 78 21.13 -7.81 2.50
CA GLU A 78 20.15 -8.63 1.81
C GLU A 78 20.35 -10.13 2.14
N VAL A 79 19.30 -10.77 2.62
CA VAL A 79 19.27 -12.23 2.75
C VAL A 79 19.13 -12.87 1.36
N LYS A 80 20.15 -13.64 0.97
CA LYS A 80 20.27 -14.23 -0.38
C LYS A 80 19.62 -15.61 -0.45
N ALA A 81 19.71 -16.41 0.60
CA ALA A 81 19.14 -17.76 0.64
C ALA A 81 18.51 -18.09 2.01
N LEU A 82 17.52 -18.98 1.98
CA LEU A 82 16.81 -19.53 3.14
C LEU A 82 16.80 -21.06 3.01
N ASN A 83 17.27 -21.76 4.03
CA ASN A 83 17.23 -23.23 4.13
C ASN A 83 16.42 -23.62 5.37
N LEU A 84 15.31 -24.34 5.17
CA LEU A 84 14.41 -24.73 6.25
C LEU A 84 14.81 -26.04 6.95
N VAL A 85 15.59 -26.90 6.29
CA VAL A 85 16.12 -28.14 6.90
C VAL A 85 17.15 -27.78 7.98
N GLU A 86 18.08 -26.89 7.64
CA GLU A 86 19.10 -26.40 8.57
C GLU A 86 18.61 -25.21 9.42
N ARG A 87 17.37 -24.74 9.19
CA ARG A 87 16.80 -23.50 9.73
C ARG A 87 17.81 -22.35 9.72
N SER A 88 18.30 -22.00 8.52
CA SER A 88 19.35 -21.00 8.36
C SER A 88 19.11 -20.02 7.21
N ILE A 89 19.70 -18.85 7.35
CA ILE A 89 19.78 -17.82 6.30
C ILE A 89 21.23 -17.61 5.87
N LYS A 90 21.41 -17.24 4.61
CA LYS A 90 22.70 -16.75 4.09
C LYS A 90 22.58 -15.31 3.62
N PHE A 91 23.58 -14.50 3.94
CA PHE A 91 23.67 -13.10 3.55
C PHE A 91 25.13 -12.73 3.34
N GLU A 92 25.38 -11.61 2.66
CA GLU A 92 26.73 -11.08 2.48
C GLU A 92 26.94 -9.89 3.42
N SER A 93 28.13 -9.80 4.00
CA SER A 93 28.55 -8.67 4.84
C SER A 93 30.01 -8.37 4.53
N GLN A 94 30.29 -7.16 4.04
CA GLN A 94 31.63 -6.73 3.64
C GLN A 94 32.29 -7.66 2.61
N GLY A 95 31.52 -8.18 1.64
CA GLY A 95 32.03 -9.11 0.62
C GLY A 95 32.21 -10.55 1.09
N ILE A 96 31.87 -10.87 2.34
CA ILE A 96 32.00 -12.22 2.91
C ILE A 96 30.62 -12.83 3.11
N GLU A 97 30.41 -14.05 2.60
CA GLU A 97 29.20 -14.83 2.89
C GLU A 97 29.16 -15.21 4.37
N LYS A 98 28.05 -14.91 5.03
CA LYS A 98 27.76 -15.28 6.41
C LYS A 98 26.48 -16.12 6.46
N LYS A 99 26.40 -16.97 7.48
CA LYS A 99 25.27 -17.87 7.72
C LYS A 99 24.83 -17.76 9.16
N TYR A 100 23.55 -17.48 9.40
CA TYR A 100 22.93 -17.55 10.73
C TYR A 100 21.84 -18.61 10.77
N THR A 101 21.71 -19.31 11.90
CA THR A 101 20.64 -20.29 12.17
C THR A 101 19.56 -19.68 13.06
N PHE A 102 18.33 -20.20 13.01
CA PHE A 102 17.20 -19.66 13.76
C PHE A 102 16.26 -20.71 14.38
N ASN A 103 15.62 -20.35 15.50
CA ASN A 103 14.48 -21.09 16.03
C ASN A 103 13.17 -20.68 15.33
N LYS A 104 12.91 -19.38 15.19
CA LYS A 104 11.73 -18.81 14.54
C LYS A 104 12.12 -17.84 13.42
N LEU A 105 11.28 -17.74 12.39
CA LEU A 105 11.50 -16.86 11.24
C LEU A 105 10.24 -16.04 10.94
N VAL A 106 10.43 -14.76 10.60
CA VAL A 106 9.36 -13.91 10.05
C VAL A 106 9.80 -13.37 8.69
N LEU A 107 9.00 -13.66 7.66
CA LEU A 107 9.17 -13.09 6.32
C LEU A 107 8.34 -11.81 6.21
N ALA A 108 9.01 -10.68 6.07
CA ALA A 108 8.42 -9.35 5.93
C ALA A 108 8.99 -8.63 4.68
N THR A 109 9.22 -9.39 3.62
CA THR A 109 9.96 -8.98 2.41
C THR A 109 9.19 -7.98 1.54
N GLY A 110 7.90 -7.78 1.81
CA GLY A 110 7.06 -6.80 1.14
C GLY A 110 6.76 -7.17 -0.32
N ALA A 111 6.66 -6.15 -1.18
CA ALA A 111 6.28 -6.30 -2.57
C ALA A 111 7.13 -5.44 -3.52
N LYS A 112 7.19 -5.85 -4.79
CA LYS A 112 7.87 -5.18 -5.89
C LYS A 112 6.88 -4.59 -6.90
N PRO A 113 7.18 -3.44 -7.51
CA PRO A 113 6.32 -2.84 -8.52
C PRO A 113 6.19 -3.75 -9.75
N ILE A 114 5.00 -3.76 -10.34
CA ILE A 114 4.74 -4.44 -11.61
C ILE A 114 5.25 -3.56 -12.75
N LYS A 115 6.11 -4.12 -13.61
CA LYS A 115 6.53 -3.48 -14.87
C LYS A 115 5.74 -4.11 -16.03
N PRO A 116 5.17 -3.30 -16.93
CA PRO A 116 4.47 -3.84 -18.10
C PRO A 116 5.45 -4.45 -19.09
N GLY A 117 5.02 -5.51 -19.78
CA GLY A 117 5.77 -6.13 -20.86
C GLY A 117 5.63 -5.35 -22.18
N ILE A 118 6.04 -4.09 -22.20
CA ILE A 118 5.98 -3.23 -23.39
C ILE A 118 7.37 -2.77 -23.83
N ASP A 119 7.48 -2.46 -25.13
CA ASP A 119 8.67 -1.90 -25.72
C ASP A 119 9.05 -0.56 -25.07
N GLY A 120 10.31 -0.44 -24.67
CA GLY A 120 10.87 0.79 -24.12
C GLY A 120 10.65 1.01 -22.62
N VAL A 121 10.13 0.01 -21.88
CA VAL A 121 9.95 0.08 -20.42
C VAL A 121 11.25 0.29 -19.63
N ASN A 122 12.41 -0.04 -20.21
CA ASN A 122 13.73 0.14 -19.59
C ASN A 122 14.47 1.40 -20.07
N LYS A 123 13.79 2.35 -20.72
CA LYS A 123 14.40 3.60 -21.17
C LYS A 123 14.72 4.52 -19.99
N ILE A 124 15.76 5.35 -20.16
CA ILE A 124 16.07 6.45 -19.24
C ILE A 124 14.88 7.41 -19.23
N GLY A 125 14.37 7.75 -18.04
CA GLY A 125 13.15 8.53 -17.89
C GLY A 125 11.90 7.69 -17.62
N VAL A 126 12.01 6.36 -17.58
CA VAL A 126 10.94 5.45 -17.12
C VAL A 126 11.21 5.01 -15.69
N PHE A 127 10.23 5.17 -14.81
CA PHE A 127 10.34 4.93 -13.39
C PHE A 127 9.21 4.04 -12.87
N THR A 128 9.53 3.29 -11.83
CA THR A 128 8.56 2.76 -10.86
C THR A 128 8.63 3.60 -9.59
N PHE A 129 7.71 3.38 -8.64
CA PHE A 129 7.68 4.15 -7.40
C PHE A 129 7.25 3.30 -6.21
N ASN A 130 8.22 2.65 -5.58
CA ASN A 130 8.00 1.76 -4.44
C ASN A 130 9.13 1.83 -3.40
N GLU A 131 10.35 2.15 -3.81
CA GLU A 131 11.53 2.20 -2.94
C GLU A 131 12.18 3.59 -2.91
N TYR A 132 12.94 3.85 -1.85
CA TYR A 132 13.63 5.13 -1.64
C TYR A 132 14.53 5.51 -2.82
N ASP A 133 15.37 4.59 -3.29
CA ASP A 133 16.31 4.87 -4.38
C ASP A 133 15.58 5.26 -5.68
N GLU A 134 14.44 4.61 -5.97
CA GLU A 134 13.60 4.95 -7.12
C GLU A 134 13.02 6.36 -6.99
N ALA A 135 12.54 6.73 -5.80
CA ALA A 135 12.00 8.06 -5.52
C ALA A 135 13.08 9.15 -5.63
N LEU A 136 14.30 8.88 -5.15
CA LEU A 136 15.43 9.80 -5.26
C LEU A 136 15.89 9.96 -6.71
N MET A 137 16.04 8.86 -7.45
CA MET A 137 16.37 8.90 -8.88
C MET A 137 15.35 9.71 -9.66
N ALA A 138 14.05 9.50 -9.40
CA ALA A 138 12.98 10.26 -10.01
C ALA A 138 13.07 11.76 -9.63
N ASN A 139 13.27 12.08 -8.36
CA ASN A 139 13.40 13.47 -7.89
C ASN A 139 14.54 14.22 -8.60
N ASN A 140 15.71 13.57 -8.73
CA ASN A 140 16.88 14.16 -9.37
C ASN A 140 16.73 14.29 -10.90
N TYR A 141 15.82 13.53 -11.50
CA TYR A 141 15.51 13.60 -12.93
C TYR A 141 14.58 14.77 -13.29
N ILE A 142 13.79 15.25 -12.32
CA ILE A 142 12.70 16.19 -12.57
C ILE A 142 13.23 17.59 -12.91
N CYS A 143 12.67 18.18 -13.98
CA CYS A 143 12.80 19.60 -14.30
C CYS A 143 11.42 20.22 -14.53
N VAL A 144 11.28 21.50 -14.18
CA VAL A 144 10.05 22.28 -14.42
C VAL A 144 9.70 22.27 -15.91
N GLY A 145 8.42 22.13 -16.25
CA GLY A 145 7.92 22.11 -17.62
C GLY A 145 8.05 20.77 -18.36
N MET A 146 8.66 19.74 -17.75
CA MET A 146 8.68 18.40 -18.32
C MET A 146 7.27 17.81 -18.45
N LYS A 147 7.07 16.99 -19.49
CA LYS A 147 5.83 16.23 -19.72
C LYS A 147 5.93 14.86 -19.08
N ALA A 148 5.18 14.66 -18.00
CA ALA A 148 5.17 13.42 -17.23
C ALA A 148 3.89 12.62 -17.49
N PHE A 149 4.04 11.34 -17.82
CA PHE A 149 2.95 10.39 -17.87
C PHE A 149 2.96 9.53 -16.60
N VAL A 150 1.84 9.48 -15.89
CA VAL A 150 1.66 8.57 -14.74
C VAL A 150 0.66 7.51 -15.15
N VAL A 151 1.10 6.24 -15.18
CA VAL A 151 0.27 5.12 -15.64
C VAL A 151 -0.24 4.31 -14.46
N GLY A 152 -1.56 4.24 -14.33
CA GLY A 152 -2.26 3.62 -13.22
C GLY A 152 -2.69 4.67 -12.20
N ALA A 153 -3.99 4.92 -12.11
CA ALA A 153 -4.64 5.91 -11.27
C ALA A 153 -5.14 5.33 -9.93
N GLY A 154 -4.33 4.46 -9.32
CA GLY A 154 -4.47 4.06 -7.91
C GLY A 154 -3.86 5.09 -6.96
N LEU A 155 -3.80 4.79 -5.65
CA LEU A 155 -3.31 5.74 -4.62
C LEU A 155 -1.94 6.34 -4.95
N VAL A 156 -0.98 5.48 -5.33
CA VAL A 156 0.38 5.91 -5.64
C VAL A 156 0.40 6.82 -6.88
N GLY A 157 -0.37 6.49 -7.90
CA GLY A 157 -0.48 7.31 -9.11
C GLY A 157 -1.09 8.68 -8.83
N LEU A 158 -2.12 8.74 -7.98
CA LEU A 158 -2.73 10.01 -7.56
C LEU A 158 -1.75 10.87 -6.75
N LEU A 159 -1.02 10.28 -5.80
CA LEU A 159 0.02 10.98 -5.02
C LEU A 159 1.14 11.51 -5.91
N LEU A 160 1.60 10.71 -6.88
CA LEU A 160 2.63 11.14 -7.82
C LEU A 160 2.13 12.24 -8.75
N ALA A 161 0.91 12.13 -9.27
CA ALA A 161 0.35 13.17 -10.12
C ALA A 161 0.29 14.50 -9.37
N ASP A 162 -0.16 14.49 -8.11
CA ASP A 162 -0.19 15.67 -7.24
C ASP A 162 1.21 16.23 -6.97
N ALA A 163 2.18 15.36 -6.64
CA ALA A 163 3.56 15.74 -6.40
C ALA A 163 4.23 16.37 -7.63
N LEU A 164 4.08 15.76 -8.81
CA LEU A 164 4.66 16.23 -10.07
C LEU A 164 4.02 17.53 -10.54
N ARG A 165 2.69 17.68 -10.40
CA ARG A 165 2.01 18.95 -10.70
C ARG A 165 2.48 20.08 -9.79
N THR A 166 2.61 19.80 -8.49
CA THR A 166 3.14 20.77 -7.51
C THR A 166 4.55 21.24 -7.90
N ARG A 167 5.35 20.36 -8.51
CA ARG A 167 6.70 20.66 -9.03
C ARG A 167 6.71 21.37 -10.40
N GLY A 168 5.56 21.70 -10.98
CA GLY A 168 5.45 22.47 -12.22
C GLY A 168 5.55 21.65 -13.51
N LEU A 169 5.22 20.35 -13.48
CA LEU A 169 5.25 19.48 -14.65
C LEU A 169 3.89 19.43 -15.35
N ASP A 170 3.88 19.21 -16.66
CA ASP A 170 2.66 18.89 -17.43
C ASP A 170 2.34 17.40 -17.25
N VAL A 171 1.37 17.08 -16.38
CA VAL A 171 1.07 15.70 -15.99
C VAL A 171 -0.13 15.18 -16.76
N THR A 172 0.05 14.02 -17.38
CA THR A 172 -1.03 13.20 -17.93
C THR A 172 -1.15 11.91 -17.13
N LEU A 173 -2.27 11.72 -16.45
CA LEU A 173 -2.64 10.49 -15.76
C LEU A 173 -3.35 9.56 -16.74
N VAL A 174 -2.81 8.36 -16.92
CA VAL A 174 -3.33 7.34 -17.86
C VAL A 174 -3.87 6.17 -17.06
N GLU A 175 -5.12 5.81 -17.28
CA GLU A 175 -5.82 4.72 -16.60
C GLU A 175 -6.50 3.81 -17.60
N LYS A 176 -6.34 2.50 -17.41
CA LYS A 176 -6.93 1.47 -18.26
C LYS A 176 -8.44 1.34 -18.03
N LEU A 177 -8.88 1.58 -16.81
CA LEU A 177 -10.29 1.57 -16.41
C LEU A 177 -11.03 2.83 -16.90
N PRO A 178 -12.38 2.81 -16.94
CA PRO A 178 -13.19 3.95 -17.37
C PRO A 178 -13.15 5.16 -16.42
N GLY A 179 -12.65 4.97 -15.20
CA GLY A 179 -12.50 6.01 -14.18
C GLY A 179 -11.27 5.75 -13.33
N ILE A 180 -10.94 6.70 -12.45
CA ILE A 180 -9.74 6.66 -11.61
C ILE A 180 -10.07 6.14 -10.21
N GLY A 181 -9.15 5.38 -9.62
CA GLY A 181 -9.36 4.81 -8.29
C GLY A 181 -10.52 3.80 -8.19
N LEU A 182 -11.12 3.35 -9.29
CA LEU A 182 -12.29 2.44 -9.31
C LEU A 182 -12.03 1.05 -8.70
N THR A 183 -10.79 0.69 -8.41
CA THR A 183 -10.48 -0.50 -7.61
C THR A 183 -10.69 -0.28 -6.12
N MET A 184 -10.92 0.97 -5.69
CA MET A 184 -11.00 1.38 -4.29
C MET A 184 -12.28 2.16 -4.01
N PHE A 185 -12.66 3.04 -4.92
CA PHE A 185 -13.79 3.94 -4.74
C PHE A 185 -14.91 3.64 -5.74
N ASP A 186 -16.13 4.02 -5.35
CA ASP A 186 -17.26 4.03 -6.27
C ASP A 186 -17.17 5.21 -7.26
N GLU A 187 -17.95 5.12 -8.34
CA GLU A 187 -17.92 6.05 -9.46
C GLU A 187 -18.14 7.51 -9.05
N GLU A 188 -18.96 7.77 -8.04
CA GLU A 188 -19.21 9.11 -7.53
C GLU A 188 -17.91 9.77 -7.02
N ILE A 189 -17.12 9.04 -6.24
CA ILE A 189 -15.84 9.52 -5.70
C ILE A 189 -14.81 9.63 -6.83
N SER A 190 -14.79 8.67 -7.77
CA SER A 190 -13.95 8.75 -8.98
C SER A 190 -14.24 10.02 -9.80
N ASN A 191 -15.51 10.33 -10.03
CA ASN A 191 -15.92 11.51 -10.80
C ASN A 191 -15.53 12.81 -10.09
N TYR A 192 -15.73 12.89 -8.77
CA TYR A 192 -15.29 14.02 -7.96
C TYR A 192 -13.76 14.21 -8.04
N LEU A 193 -12.99 13.13 -7.95
CA LEU A 193 -11.54 13.12 -8.14
C LEU A 193 -11.15 13.66 -9.53
N ILE A 194 -11.78 13.17 -10.61
CA ILE A 194 -11.46 13.62 -11.98
C ILE A 194 -11.67 15.12 -12.12
N GLN A 195 -12.82 15.63 -11.68
CA GLN A 195 -13.12 17.06 -11.71
C GLN A 195 -12.04 17.87 -10.96
N ARG A 196 -11.62 17.36 -9.79
CA ARG A 196 -10.56 18.01 -9.01
C ARG A 196 -9.22 18.01 -9.72
N LEU A 197 -8.78 16.87 -10.26
CA LEU A 197 -7.52 16.74 -11.00
C LEU A 197 -7.48 17.68 -12.21
N VAL A 198 -8.56 17.71 -13.00
CA VAL A 198 -8.69 18.60 -14.17
C VAL A 198 -8.65 20.07 -13.75
N SER A 199 -9.33 20.43 -12.66
CA SER A 199 -9.28 21.81 -12.11
C SER A 199 -7.86 22.24 -11.69
N LYS A 200 -6.98 21.29 -11.38
CA LYS A 200 -5.56 21.50 -11.05
C LYS A 200 -4.64 21.33 -12.28
N GLY A 201 -5.24 21.21 -13.46
CA GLY A 201 -4.57 21.11 -14.76
C GLY A 201 -3.87 19.77 -15.02
N VAL A 202 -4.27 18.70 -14.33
CA VAL A 202 -3.90 17.33 -14.73
C VAL A 202 -4.76 16.91 -15.91
N LYS A 203 -4.12 16.36 -16.95
CA LYS A 203 -4.85 15.68 -18.02
C LYS A 203 -5.15 14.26 -17.58
N VAL A 204 -6.39 13.80 -17.74
CA VAL A 204 -6.81 12.45 -17.36
C VAL A 204 -7.26 11.70 -18.61
N LEU A 205 -6.63 10.57 -18.90
CA LEU A 205 -6.96 9.67 -19.99
C LEU A 205 -7.40 8.33 -19.41
N THR A 206 -8.71 8.07 -19.40
CA THR A 206 -9.29 6.78 -19.01
C THR A 206 -9.47 5.89 -20.24
N ASN A 207 -9.77 4.60 -20.03
CA ASN A 207 -9.82 3.60 -21.10
C ASN A 207 -8.57 3.61 -22.01
N ALA A 208 -7.41 3.88 -21.42
CA ALA A 208 -6.17 4.11 -22.15
C ALA A 208 -5.01 3.34 -21.52
N SER A 209 -4.08 2.88 -22.36
CA SER A 209 -2.82 2.27 -21.94
C SER A 209 -1.68 2.78 -22.79
N ILE A 210 -0.46 2.78 -22.23
CA ILE A 210 0.74 3.00 -23.03
C ILE A 210 1.10 1.70 -23.74
N ASP A 211 1.09 1.73 -25.06
CA ASP A 211 1.43 0.59 -25.93
C ASP A 211 2.94 0.44 -26.06
N LYS A 212 3.65 1.57 -26.16
CA LYS A 212 5.10 1.62 -26.39
C LYS A 212 5.69 2.95 -25.94
N ILE A 213 6.94 2.91 -25.49
CA ILE A 213 7.74 4.09 -25.17
C ILE A 213 8.89 4.22 -26.17
N MET A 214 9.03 5.41 -26.76
CA MET A 214 9.98 5.69 -27.83
C MET A 214 10.97 6.78 -27.41
N GLY A 215 12.22 6.64 -27.88
CA GLY A 215 13.17 7.75 -27.95
C GLY A 215 13.06 8.50 -29.27
N ASP A 216 14.00 9.41 -29.52
CA ASP A 216 14.11 10.09 -30.80
C ASP A 216 15.24 9.50 -31.67
N ARG A 217 15.53 10.14 -32.81
CA ARG A 217 16.59 9.69 -33.72
C ARG A 217 18.00 9.87 -33.13
N LYS A 218 18.20 10.87 -32.26
CA LYS A 218 19.48 11.25 -31.67
C LYS A 218 19.78 10.44 -30.40
N ASP A 219 18.77 10.18 -29.58
CA ASP A 219 18.85 9.36 -28.38
C ASP A 219 17.68 8.37 -28.31
N LYS A 220 17.96 7.12 -28.73
CA LYS A 220 17.01 6.01 -28.65
C LYS A 220 16.84 5.49 -27.22
N ARG A 221 17.73 5.82 -26.27
CA ARG A 221 17.73 5.25 -24.91
C ARG A 221 16.85 6.03 -23.95
N ARG A 222 16.63 7.33 -24.18
CA ARG A 222 15.78 8.18 -23.34
C ARG A 222 14.35 8.25 -23.83
N VAL A 223 13.40 8.42 -22.92
CA VAL A 223 12.00 8.72 -23.27
C VAL A 223 11.93 10.05 -24.00
N LYS A 224 11.22 10.05 -25.13
CA LYS A 224 10.82 11.26 -25.87
C LYS A 224 9.36 11.26 -26.27
N LYS A 225 8.77 10.07 -26.42
CA LYS A 225 7.37 9.90 -26.81
C LYS A 225 6.78 8.65 -26.15
N VAL A 226 5.49 8.71 -25.86
CA VAL A 226 4.66 7.54 -25.53
C VAL A 226 3.65 7.32 -26.64
N VAL A 227 3.34 6.06 -26.91
CA VAL A 227 2.26 5.67 -27.84
C VAL A 227 1.08 5.22 -27.00
N ILE A 228 -0.07 5.84 -27.20
CA ILE A 228 -1.33 5.51 -26.53
C ILE A 228 -2.40 5.37 -27.60
N ASN A 229 -3.00 4.19 -27.71
CA ASN A 229 -4.03 3.86 -28.71
C ASN A 229 -3.55 4.20 -30.14
N GLY A 230 -2.27 3.93 -30.45
CA GLY A 230 -1.65 4.23 -31.74
C GLY A 230 -1.21 5.69 -31.97
N TYR A 231 -1.62 6.62 -31.12
CA TYR A 231 -1.23 8.03 -31.22
C TYR A 231 0.04 8.33 -30.42
N LYS A 232 0.89 9.23 -30.95
CA LYS A 232 2.18 9.59 -30.35
C LYS A 232 2.06 10.90 -29.57
N PHE A 233 2.42 10.86 -28.29
CA PHE A 233 2.46 12.02 -27.41
C PHE A 233 3.89 12.30 -26.97
N PRO A 234 4.37 13.56 -26.99
CA PRO A 234 5.66 13.92 -26.41
C PRO A 234 5.68 13.63 -24.90
N ALA A 235 6.75 13.01 -24.42
CA ALA A 235 6.93 12.66 -23.02
C ALA A 235 8.41 12.77 -22.65
N ASP A 236 8.70 13.29 -21.46
CA ASP A 236 10.05 13.37 -20.92
C ASP A 236 10.27 12.33 -19.80
N MET A 237 9.17 11.92 -19.17
CA MET A 237 9.16 11.01 -18.03
C MET A 237 7.89 10.14 -18.03
N VAL A 238 8.02 8.87 -17.61
CA VAL A 238 6.90 7.94 -17.44
C VAL A 238 7.03 7.25 -16.09
N PHE A 239 5.96 7.24 -15.30
CA PHE A 239 5.84 6.43 -14.09
C PHE A 239 4.86 5.29 -14.30
N PHE A 240 5.25 4.08 -13.88
CA PHE A 240 4.34 2.95 -13.77
C PHE A 240 3.95 2.70 -12.31
N THR A 241 2.68 2.95 -12.00
CA THR A 241 2.04 2.74 -10.70
C THR A 241 0.88 1.74 -10.81
N ILE A 242 1.05 0.71 -11.64
CA ILE A 242 0.03 -0.29 -12.01
C ILE A 242 -0.09 -1.47 -11.02
N GLY A 243 0.29 -1.24 -9.76
CA GLY A 243 0.26 -2.23 -8.69
C GLY A 243 1.61 -2.90 -8.41
N VAL A 244 1.58 -3.81 -7.43
CA VAL A 244 2.75 -4.53 -6.91
C VAL A 244 2.49 -6.03 -6.88
N LYS A 245 3.56 -6.81 -6.87
CA LYS A 245 3.53 -8.27 -6.65
C LYS A 245 4.32 -8.63 -5.38
N PRO A 246 3.87 -9.65 -4.62
CA PRO A 246 4.62 -10.14 -3.45
C PRO A 246 6.08 -10.45 -3.77
N GLU A 247 7.00 -10.09 -2.87
CA GLU A 247 8.40 -10.54 -2.92
C GLU A 247 8.51 -11.90 -2.22
N ASN A 248 8.35 -12.96 -2.99
CA ASN A 248 8.24 -14.33 -2.48
C ASN A 248 9.47 -15.20 -2.83
N ARG A 249 10.58 -14.63 -3.33
CA ARG A 249 11.72 -15.41 -3.84
C ARG A 249 12.27 -16.39 -2.81
N LEU A 250 12.47 -15.93 -1.57
CA LEU A 250 12.99 -16.77 -0.47
C LEU A 250 12.01 -17.89 -0.10
N ALA A 251 10.71 -17.60 -0.11
CA ALA A 251 9.67 -18.57 0.20
C ALA A 251 9.59 -19.65 -0.88
N VAL A 252 9.63 -19.26 -2.16
CA VAL A 252 9.66 -20.19 -3.31
C VAL A 252 10.88 -21.10 -3.24
N SER A 253 12.09 -20.53 -3.04
CA SER A 253 13.31 -21.34 -2.98
C SER A 253 13.33 -22.30 -1.79
N ALA A 254 12.61 -21.98 -0.73
CA ALA A 254 12.51 -22.80 0.47
C ALA A 254 11.34 -23.79 0.45
N GLY A 255 10.47 -23.75 -0.58
CA GLY A 255 9.29 -24.63 -0.66
C GLY A 255 8.13 -24.24 0.26
N ILE A 256 8.03 -22.98 0.68
CA ILE A 256 6.89 -22.47 1.46
C ILE A 256 5.68 -22.28 0.53
N GLU A 257 4.51 -22.70 0.98
CA GLU A 257 3.28 -22.63 0.19
C GLU A 257 2.90 -21.18 -0.17
N LEU A 258 2.41 -21.00 -1.40
CA LEU A 258 1.89 -19.72 -1.88
C LEU A 258 0.37 -19.77 -2.06
N GLY A 259 -0.27 -18.64 -1.80
CA GLY A 259 -1.70 -18.44 -1.97
C GLY A 259 -2.03 -17.40 -3.05
N SER A 260 -3.09 -16.64 -2.80
CA SER A 260 -3.62 -15.60 -3.68
C SER A 260 -2.52 -14.66 -4.18
N LYS A 261 -2.51 -14.43 -5.49
CA LYS A 261 -1.51 -13.58 -6.19
C LYS A 261 -0.05 -14.01 -5.96
N LYS A 262 0.18 -15.28 -5.63
CA LYS A 262 1.50 -15.83 -5.29
C LYS A 262 2.10 -15.21 -4.01
N ALA A 263 1.29 -14.64 -3.13
CA ALA A 263 1.75 -14.24 -1.81
C ALA A 263 2.04 -15.48 -0.95
N ILE A 264 2.88 -15.35 0.07
CA ILE A 264 3.15 -16.43 1.02
C ILE A 264 1.85 -16.72 1.76
N ARG A 265 1.37 -17.97 1.66
CA ARG A 265 0.12 -18.39 2.30
C ARG A 265 0.30 -18.38 3.81
N THR A 266 -0.70 -17.86 4.52
CA THR A 266 -0.73 -17.85 5.98
C THR A 266 -2.11 -18.16 6.54
N ASN A 267 -2.16 -18.68 7.77
CA ASN A 267 -3.39 -18.84 8.56
C ASN A 267 -3.77 -17.56 9.34
N GLU A 268 -4.78 -17.65 10.22
CA GLU A 268 -5.29 -16.57 11.09
C GLU A 268 -4.24 -16.06 12.10
N LYS A 269 -3.18 -16.83 12.34
CA LYS A 269 -2.03 -16.48 13.21
C LYS A 269 -0.87 -15.86 12.41
N PHE A 270 -1.05 -15.71 11.10
CA PHE A 270 -0.01 -15.35 10.12
C PHE A 270 1.18 -16.31 10.07
N GLU A 271 0.97 -17.56 10.50
CA GLU A 271 1.94 -18.65 10.35
C GLU A 271 1.80 -19.25 8.94
N THR A 272 2.94 -19.62 8.34
CA THR A 272 3.02 -20.23 7.02
C THR A 272 2.74 -21.74 7.07
N SER A 273 2.90 -22.45 5.96
CA SER A 273 2.84 -23.92 5.93
C SER A 273 3.97 -24.61 6.71
N VAL A 274 4.95 -23.85 7.22
CA VAL A 274 6.12 -24.36 7.95
C VAL A 274 6.03 -23.90 9.41
N PRO A 275 6.06 -24.83 10.38
CA PRO A 275 5.98 -24.47 11.80
C PRO A 275 7.06 -23.49 12.24
N ASN A 276 6.66 -22.52 13.08
CA ASN A 276 7.53 -21.45 13.58
C ASN A 276 8.09 -20.52 12.49
N VAL A 277 7.45 -20.48 11.31
CA VAL A 277 7.74 -19.54 10.24
C VAL A 277 6.48 -18.73 9.94
N TYR A 278 6.58 -17.42 10.10
CA TYR A 278 5.49 -16.46 9.91
C TYR A 278 5.74 -15.59 8.68
N SER A 279 4.68 -14.98 8.14
CA SER A 279 4.81 -13.99 7.06
C SER A 279 3.86 -12.83 7.26
N VAL A 280 4.34 -11.59 7.09
CA VAL A 280 3.57 -10.37 7.36
C VAL A 280 3.80 -9.28 6.31
N GLY A 281 2.82 -8.38 6.16
CA GLY A 281 2.87 -7.27 5.20
C GLY A 281 2.68 -7.73 3.75
N ASP A 282 3.17 -6.91 2.81
CA ASP A 282 2.86 -7.08 1.38
C ASP A 282 3.45 -8.33 0.70
N CYS A 283 4.13 -9.21 1.45
CA CYS A 283 4.55 -10.53 0.96
C CYS A 283 3.60 -11.67 1.36
N ALA A 284 2.66 -11.42 2.29
CA ALA A 284 1.78 -12.42 2.88
C ALA A 284 0.35 -12.33 2.34
N THR A 285 -0.37 -13.44 2.36
CA THR A 285 -1.84 -13.44 2.28
C THR A 285 -2.46 -12.91 3.58
N SER A 286 -3.74 -12.54 3.52
CA SER A 286 -4.58 -12.27 4.69
C SER A 286 -5.95 -12.90 4.51
N ILE A 287 -6.84 -12.66 5.46
CA ILE A 287 -8.22 -13.13 5.45
C ILE A 287 -9.13 -11.91 5.32
N ASP A 288 -10.06 -11.93 4.37
CA ASP A 288 -11.07 -10.89 4.21
C ASP A 288 -12.11 -10.96 5.34
N TYR A 289 -12.42 -9.82 5.98
CA TYR A 289 -13.33 -9.80 7.13
C TYR A 289 -14.74 -10.27 6.77
N PHE A 290 -15.24 -9.91 5.58
CA PHE A 290 -16.62 -10.16 5.17
C PHE A 290 -16.84 -11.60 4.72
N THR A 291 -15.89 -12.15 3.97
CA THR A 291 -16.02 -13.48 3.35
C THR A 291 -15.26 -14.58 4.05
N LYS A 292 -14.33 -14.22 4.94
CA LYS A 292 -13.39 -15.15 5.58
C LYS A 292 -12.52 -15.93 4.59
N LYS A 293 -12.45 -15.46 3.34
CA LYS A 293 -11.62 -16.06 2.30
C LYS A 293 -10.23 -15.43 2.32
N GLU A 294 -9.26 -16.23 1.90
CA GLU A 294 -7.91 -15.77 1.66
C GLU A 294 -7.88 -14.65 0.60
N THR A 295 -7.05 -13.64 0.83
CA THR A 295 -6.89 -12.48 -0.04
C THR A 295 -5.46 -11.95 -0.03
N PHE A 296 -5.16 -11.07 -0.98
CA PHE A 296 -3.91 -10.32 -1.03
C PHE A 296 -4.21 -8.82 -1.17
N ARG A 297 -3.78 -8.04 -0.17
CA ARG A 297 -4.02 -6.59 -0.09
C ARG A 297 -2.77 -5.88 0.44
N PRO A 298 -1.97 -5.22 -0.42
CA PRO A 298 -0.76 -4.51 0.01
C PRO A 298 -1.15 -3.14 0.61
N ILE A 299 -1.49 -3.12 1.90
CA ILE A 299 -1.98 -1.95 2.61
C ILE A 299 -1.21 -1.83 3.92
N GLY A 300 -0.63 -0.64 4.18
CA GLY A 300 0.20 -0.39 5.36
C GLY A 300 -0.51 -0.62 6.70
N THR A 301 -1.79 -0.26 6.81
CA THR A 301 -2.59 -0.52 8.03
C THR A 301 -2.76 -2.01 8.29
N LEU A 302 -3.01 -2.80 7.24
CA LEU A 302 -3.06 -4.26 7.33
C LEU A 302 -1.71 -4.85 7.75
N ALA A 303 -0.60 -4.33 7.21
CA ALA A 303 0.74 -4.77 7.58
C ALA A 303 1.03 -4.58 9.08
N VAL A 304 0.51 -3.52 9.71
CA VAL A 304 0.64 -3.30 11.16
C VAL A 304 -0.21 -4.29 11.95
N SER A 305 -1.47 -4.53 11.55
CA SER A 305 -2.32 -5.54 12.19
C SER A 305 -1.72 -6.95 12.07
N MET A 306 -1.16 -7.29 10.91
CA MET A 306 -0.44 -8.55 10.71
C MET A 306 0.74 -8.68 11.65
N ALA A 307 1.51 -7.60 11.81
CA ALA A 307 2.68 -7.57 12.66
C ALA A 307 2.33 -7.83 14.14
N GLU A 308 1.21 -7.29 14.61
CA GLU A 308 0.70 -7.51 15.97
C GLU A 308 0.37 -8.97 16.24
N ILE A 309 -0.44 -9.57 15.37
CA ILE A 309 -0.89 -10.95 15.54
C ILE A 309 0.30 -11.92 15.38
N ALA A 310 1.12 -11.76 14.34
CA ALA A 310 2.28 -12.61 14.12
C ALA A 310 3.33 -12.47 15.25
N GLY A 311 3.54 -11.24 15.74
CA GLY A 311 4.49 -10.97 16.82
C GLY A 311 4.10 -11.65 18.12
N LYS A 312 2.82 -11.57 18.51
CA LYS A 312 2.27 -12.28 19.67
C LYS A 312 2.46 -13.78 19.56
N ASN A 313 2.06 -14.38 18.44
CA ASN A 313 2.20 -15.82 18.23
C ASN A 313 3.68 -16.26 18.19
N CYS A 314 4.54 -15.48 17.54
CA CYS A 314 5.98 -15.74 17.53
C CYS A 314 6.58 -15.66 18.94
N ALA A 315 6.04 -14.85 19.84
CA ALA A 315 6.44 -14.79 21.25
C ALA A 315 5.75 -15.85 22.15
N GLY A 316 4.89 -16.72 21.58
CA GLY A 316 4.19 -17.77 22.33
C GLY A 316 2.84 -17.34 22.93
N VAL A 317 2.33 -16.16 22.56
CA VAL A 317 0.98 -15.69 22.95
C VAL A 317 0.01 -16.02 21.82
N GLU A 318 -0.90 -16.97 22.07
CA GLU A 318 -1.88 -17.38 21.08
C GLU A 318 -2.86 -16.25 20.77
N THR A 319 -2.94 -15.85 19.50
CA THR A 319 -3.82 -14.76 19.05
C THR A 319 -4.25 -15.00 17.61
N THR A 320 -5.53 -14.78 17.29
CA THR A 320 -6.06 -14.95 15.92
C THR A 320 -6.52 -13.63 15.32
N TYR A 321 -6.51 -13.56 13.99
CA TYR A 321 -6.99 -12.41 13.23
C TYR A 321 -8.38 -12.64 12.65
N ASP A 322 -9.33 -11.76 12.98
CA ASP A 322 -10.72 -11.85 12.49
C ASP A 322 -10.91 -11.45 11.03
N GLY A 323 -9.84 -11.06 10.35
CA GLY A 323 -9.85 -10.62 8.96
C GLY A 323 -9.86 -9.10 8.81
N PHE A 324 -9.43 -8.63 7.65
CA PHE A 324 -9.21 -7.22 7.37
C PHE A 324 -10.48 -6.54 6.85
N ILE A 325 -10.74 -5.33 7.33
CA ILE A 325 -11.71 -4.40 6.74
C ILE A 325 -10.90 -3.37 5.94
N PRO A 326 -11.16 -3.17 4.63
CA PRO A 326 -10.45 -2.16 3.85
C PRO A 326 -10.60 -0.79 4.50
N MET A 327 -9.47 -0.12 4.76
CA MET A 327 -9.45 1.26 5.22
C MET A 327 -8.31 1.99 4.53
N GLN A 328 -8.62 3.06 3.81
CA GLN A 328 -7.64 3.85 3.09
C GLN A 328 -8.00 5.33 3.21
N TYR A 329 -6.97 6.14 3.43
CA TYR A 329 -7.05 7.59 3.50
C TYR A 329 -6.03 8.19 2.53
N LEU A 330 -6.41 9.26 1.85
CA LEU A 330 -5.58 9.92 0.86
C LEU A 330 -5.81 11.43 0.90
N GLU A 331 -4.74 12.20 0.87
CA GLU A 331 -4.77 13.65 0.63
C GLU A 331 -4.04 13.97 -0.66
N VAL A 332 -4.75 14.52 -1.65
CA VAL A 332 -4.20 14.92 -2.95
C VAL A 332 -4.96 16.12 -3.47
N PHE A 333 -4.29 17.05 -4.16
CA PHE A 333 -4.95 18.19 -4.81
C PHE A 333 -5.84 19.03 -3.88
N ASP A 334 -5.45 19.20 -2.62
CA ASP A 334 -6.20 19.88 -1.53
C ASP A 334 -7.58 19.29 -1.23
N ILE A 335 -7.76 18.01 -1.50
CA ILE A 335 -8.89 17.22 -1.00
C ILE A 335 -8.38 16.03 -0.21
N ALA A 336 -9.14 15.66 0.82
CA ALA A 336 -8.98 14.41 1.52
C ALA A 336 -10.05 13.43 1.05
N ILE A 337 -9.71 12.14 1.02
CA ILE A 337 -10.58 11.04 0.63
C ILE A 337 -10.37 9.90 1.61
N ILE A 338 -11.45 9.30 2.06
CA ILE A 338 -11.42 8.13 2.92
C ILE A 338 -12.38 7.08 2.39
N ARG A 339 -12.00 5.81 2.57
CA ARG A 339 -12.92 4.68 2.49
C ARG A 339 -12.74 3.73 3.66
N ILE A 340 -13.84 3.13 4.09
CA ILE A 340 -13.90 2.07 5.09
C ILE A 340 -14.88 1.01 4.59
N GLY A 341 -14.51 -0.26 4.65
CA GLY A 341 -15.34 -1.37 4.17
C GLY A 341 -15.34 -1.52 2.65
N LEU A 342 -16.37 -2.19 2.14
CA LEU A 342 -16.49 -2.55 0.73
C LEU A 342 -16.91 -1.34 -0.13
N ASN A 343 -16.45 -1.32 -1.38
CA ASN A 343 -17.12 -0.56 -2.45
C ASN A 343 -18.10 -1.47 -3.22
N THR A 344 -18.90 -0.88 -4.13
CA THR A 344 -19.92 -1.61 -4.90
C THR A 344 -19.30 -2.74 -5.73
N LYS A 345 -18.12 -2.50 -6.31
CA LYS A 345 -17.41 -3.50 -7.12
C LYS A 345 -16.99 -4.71 -6.28
N GLU A 346 -16.35 -4.47 -5.14
CA GLU A 346 -15.93 -5.51 -4.20
C GLU A 346 -17.16 -6.28 -3.70
N ALA A 347 -18.22 -5.58 -3.27
CA ALA A 347 -19.44 -6.25 -2.83
C ALA A 347 -20.06 -7.14 -3.92
N LYS A 348 -20.09 -6.69 -5.18
CA LYS A 348 -20.55 -7.47 -6.33
C LYS A 348 -19.66 -8.69 -6.60
N GLU A 349 -18.33 -8.53 -6.55
CA GLU A 349 -17.36 -9.63 -6.68
C GLU A 349 -17.55 -10.70 -5.58
N LEU A 350 -18.06 -10.29 -4.42
CA LEU A 350 -18.42 -11.17 -3.30
C LEU A 350 -19.85 -11.75 -3.40
N GLY A 351 -20.61 -11.43 -4.46
CA GLY A 351 -21.99 -11.90 -4.63
C GLY A 351 -23.01 -11.20 -3.73
N LEU A 352 -22.65 -10.07 -3.11
CA LEU A 352 -23.54 -9.27 -2.29
C LEU A 352 -24.40 -8.37 -3.17
N ASN A 353 -25.69 -8.29 -2.84
CA ASN A 353 -26.59 -7.31 -3.45
C ASN A 353 -26.59 -6.08 -2.55
N THR A 354 -26.36 -4.91 -3.17
CA THR A 354 -26.11 -3.69 -2.42
C THR A 354 -26.94 -2.53 -2.93
N SER A 355 -27.26 -1.61 -2.03
CA SER A 355 -27.78 -0.29 -2.37
C SER A 355 -26.80 0.79 -1.89
N LYS A 356 -26.79 1.92 -2.58
CA LYS A 356 -26.02 3.10 -2.20
C LYS A 356 -26.96 4.19 -1.69
N SER A 357 -26.50 4.96 -0.71
CA SER A 357 -27.12 6.22 -0.29
C SER A 357 -26.08 7.32 -0.30
N ILE A 358 -26.44 8.49 -0.84
CA ILE A 358 -25.65 9.69 -0.68
C ILE A 358 -26.12 10.37 0.60
N ILE A 359 -25.20 10.60 1.53
CA ILE A 359 -25.50 11.23 2.82
C ILE A 359 -24.71 12.53 2.92
N LYS A 360 -25.18 13.47 3.73
CA LYS A 360 -24.40 14.66 4.14
C LYS A 360 -24.44 14.71 5.66
N TYR A 361 -23.36 15.18 6.27
CA TYR A 361 -23.41 15.49 7.70
C TYR A 361 -22.82 16.85 7.98
N LYS A 362 -23.37 17.51 9.00
CA LYS A 362 -22.86 18.78 9.52
C LYS A 362 -21.76 18.47 10.52
N VAL A 363 -20.63 19.17 10.40
CA VAL A 363 -19.59 19.11 11.43
C VAL A 363 -19.85 20.23 12.44
N PRO A 364 -20.04 19.91 13.74
CA PRO A 364 -20.27 20.93 14.76
C PRO A 364 -19.16 22.00 14.76
N GLY A 365 -19.53 23.27 14.82
CA GLY A 365 -18.60 24.40 14.88
C GLY A 365 -17.99 24.84 13.55
N ILE A 366 -18.25 24.14 12.43
CA ILE A 366 -17.64 24.44 11.12
C ILE A 366 -18.73 24.77 10.10
N GLY A 367 -19.40 25.91 10.33
CA GLY A 367 -20.28 26.60 9.37
C GLY A 367 -21.23 25.74 8.53
N LYS A 368 -21.62 26.25 7.34
CA LYS A 368 -22.47 25.55 6.35
C LYS A 368 -21.65 24.79 5.30
N HIS A 369 -20.44 24.31 5.62
CA HIS A 369 -19.59 23.62 4.64
C HIS A 369 -19.73 22.11 4.78
N PRO A 370 -20.70 21.47 4.09
CA PRO A 370 -20.82 20.02 4.12
C PRO A 370 -19.59 19.38 3.50
N ILE A 371 -19.27 18.17 3.95
CA ILE A 371 -18.39 17.27 3.21
C ILE A 371 -18.98 17.06 1.82
N SER A 372 -18.14 17.22 0.79
CA SER A 372 -18.59 17.39 -0.59
C SER A 372 -19.29 16.16 -1.15
N LEU A 373 -18.90 14.96 -0.75
CA LEU A 373 -19.52 13.72 -1.19
C LEU A 373 -19.33 12.62 -0.15
N LEU A 374 -20.42 11.93 0.22
CA LEU A 374 -20.37 10.74 1.06
C LEU A 374 -21.25 9.66 0.44
N VAL A 375 -20.70 8.45 0.37
CA VAL A 375 -21.37 7.27 -0.18
C VAL A 375 -21.43 6.23 0.93
N CYS A 376 -22.64 5.83 1.31
CA CYS A 376 -22.88 4.71 2.21
C CYS A 376 -23.36 3.51 1.39
N LEU A 377 -22.66 2.38 1.53
CA LEU A 377 -22.99 1.13 0.88
C LEU A 377 -23.65 0.19 1.88
N ARG A 378 -24.81 -0.34 1.51
CA ARG A 378 -25.62 -1.23 2.34
C ARG A 378 -25.83 -2.57 1.68
N ASP A 379 -25.99 -3.62 2.48
CA ASP A 379 -26.43 -4.93 2.00
C ASP A 379 -27.97 -5.06 1.93
N ARG A 380 -28.48 -6.24 1.59
CA ARG A 380 -29.94 -6.51 1.53
C ARG A 380 -30.66 -6.28 2.86
N ARG A 381 -29.95 -6.39 3.99
CA ARG A 381 -30.49 -6.17 5.34
C ARG A 381 -30.41 -4.70 5.77
N GLN A 382 -30.03 -3.80 4.85
CA GLN A 382 -29.78 -2.38 5.12
C GLN A 382 -28.63 -2.12 6.10
N THR A 383 -27.78 -3.14 6.35
CA THR A 383 -26.61 -2.97 7.22
C THR A 383 -25.49 -2.27 6.46
N ILE A 384 -24.77 -1.39 7.16
CA ILE A 384 -23.66 -0.66 6.58
C ILE A 384 -22.48 -1.62 6.37
N ILE A 385 -22.05 -1.78 5.12
CA ILE A 385 -20.92 -2.64 4.75
C ILE A 385 -19.76 -1.85 4.12
N GLY A 386 -20.00 -0.58 3.82
CA GLY A 386 -19.01 0.32 3.23
C GLY A 386 -19.38 1.77 3.40
N TRP A 387 -18.36 2.62 3.51
CA TRP A 387 -18.50 4.06 3.61
C TRP A 387 -17.33 4.75 2.93
N GLN A 388 -17.61 5.78 2.14
CA GLN A 388 -16.62 6.57 1.43
C GLN A 388 -16.96 8.06 1.60
N ALA A 389 -15.93 8.89 1.72
CA ALA A 389 -16.11 10.34 1.76
C ALA A 389 -14.98 11.07 1.06
N ALA A 390 -15.31 12.20 0.42
CA ALA A 390 -14.35 13.13 -0.19
C ALA A 390 -14.73 14.59 0.11
N SER A 391 -13.75 15.38 0.56
CA SER A 391 -13.94 16.79 0.91
C SER A 391 -12.58 17.48 1.12
N PRO A 392 -12.48 18.80 0.92
CA PRO A 392 -11.30 19.58 1.32
C PRO A 392 -11.00 19.54 2.83
N TRP A 393 -11.99 19.20 3.67
CA TRP A 393 -11.84 19.18 5.13
C TRP A 393 -12.63 18.04 5.77
N LEU A 394 -12.07 17.49 6.86
CA LEU A 394 -12.75 16.68 7.89
C LEU A 394 -13.39 15.36 7.41
N VAL A 395 -12.87 14.77 6.34
CA VAL A 395 -13.39 13.47 5.85
C VAL A 395 -13.24 12.34 6.87
N SER A 396 -12.23 12.38 7.74
CA SER A 396 -11.97 11.32 8.72
C SER A 396 -12.77 11.45 10.01
N TYR A 397 -13.52 12.55 10.20
CA TYR A 397 -14.18 12.90 11.47
C TYR A 397 -15.09 11.77 12.03
N LYS A 398 -15.79 11.03 11.15
CA LYS A 398 -16.68 9.92 11.53
C LYS A 398 -16.12 8.53 11.28
N SER A 399 -14.83 8.42 10.93
CA SER A 399 -14.19 7.16 10.54
C SER A 399 -14.35 6.03 11.57
N THR A 400 -14.10 6.32 12.85
CA THR A 400 -14.23 5.34 13.94
C THR A 400 -15.67 4.85 14.11
N ILE A 401 -16.65 5.74 13.94
CA ILE A 401 -18.07 5.43 14.10
C ILE A 401 -18.55 4.54 12.95
N PHE A 402 -18.15 4.83 11.70
CA PHE A 402 -18.45 3.95 10.56
C PHE A 402 -17.74 2.60 10.65
N MET A 403 -16.48 2.56 11.11
CA MET A 403 -15.78 1.30 11.36
C MET A 403 -16.52 0.44 12.39
N LYS A 404 -16.98 1.06 13.49
CA LYS A 404 -17.78 0.38 14.52
C LYS A 404 -19.10 -0.14 13.94
N ALA A 405 -19.82 0.69 13.19
CA ALA A 405 -21.09 0.31 12.57
C ALA A 405 -20.96 -0.90 11.62
N ILE A 406 -19.88 -0.95 10.83
CA ILE A 406 -19.60 -2.10 9.95
C ILE A 406 -19.35 -3.37 10.78
N LYS A 407 -18.56 -3.29 11.86
CA LYS A 407 -18.24 -4.44 12.72
C LYS A 407 -19.46 -4.94 13.50
N GLU A 408 -20.28 -4.01 13.99
CA GLU A 408 -21.51 -4.30 14.75
C GLU A 408 -22.72 -4.58 13.84
N LYS A 409 -22.54 -4.51 12.52
CA LYS A 409 -23.59 -4.74 11.51
C LYS A 409 -24.82 -3.84 11.70
N ILE A 410 -24.60 -2.58 12.05
CA ILE A 410 -25.65 -1.59 12.31
C ILE A 410 -26.37 -1.24 11.00
N GLY A 411 -27.70 -1.17 11.04
CA GLY A 411 -28.54 -0.69 9.93
C GLY A 411 -28.41 0.83 9.70
N LEU A 412 -28.59 1.32 8.48
CA LEU A 412 -28.47 2.76 8.22
C LEU A 412 -29.46 3.61 9.04
N ASP A 413 -30.71 3.16 9.19
CA ASP A 413 -31.72 3.92 9.95
C ASP A 413 -31.34 4.00 11.43
N GLU A 414 -30.97 2.87 12.05
CA GLU A 414 -30.45 2.82 13.42
C GLU A 414 -29.20 3.69 13.60
N PHE A 415 -28.32 3.69 12.59
CA PHE A 415 -27.12 4.52 12.59
C PHE A 415 -27.47 6.01 12.56
N MET A 416 -28.42 6.44 11.73
CA MET A 416 -28.86 7.83 11.64
C MET A 416 -29.58 8.29 12.91
N ASP A 417 -30.38 7.43 13.53
CA ASP A 417 -31.07 7.72 14.80
C ASP A 417 -30.07 8.00 15.94
N LYS A 418 -28.97 7.24 15.98
CA LYS A 418 -27.87 7.45 16.94
C LYS A 418 -27.03 8.69 16.60
N GLU A 419 -26.88 9.01 15.32
CA GLU A 419 -26.01 10.08 14.81
C GLU A 419 -26.82 11.28 14.28
N LYS A 420 -27.40 12.07 15.20
CA LYS A 420 -28.33 13.20 14.95
C LYS A 420 -27.85 14.32 14.00
N ASN A 421 -26.63 14.25 13.46
CA ASN A 421 -26.04 15.25 12.55
C ASN A 421 -25.93 14.76 11.09
N ILE A 422 -26.53 13.61 10.75
CA ILE A 422 -26.50 13.01 9.42
C ILE A 422 -27.86 13.20 8.74
N GLU A 423 -27.85 13.74 7.52
CA GLU A 423 -29.03 13.96 6.67
C GLU A 423 -28.87 13.14 5.37
N LEU A 424 -29.92 12.44 4.94
CA LEU A 424 -29.94 11.79 3.62
C LEU A 424 -30.05 12.84 2.51
N VAL A 425 -29.38 12.59 1.39
CA VAL A 425 -29.48 13.42 0.19
C VAL A 425 -30.10 12.58 -0.92
N GLY A 426 -31.41 12.72 -1.08
CA GLY A 426 -32.22 11.87 -1.96
C GLY A 426 -32.50 10.54 -1.32
#